data_AF-A0A3D3AB07-F1
#
_entry.id   AF-A0A3D3AB07-F1
#
_cell.length_a   1.000
_cell.length_b   1.000
_cell.length_c   1.000
_cell.angle_alpha   90.00
_cell.angle_beta   90.00
_cell.angle_gamma   90.00
#
_symmetry.space_group_name_H-M   'P 1'
#
loop_
_entity.id
_entity.type
_entity.pdbx_description
1 polymer ?
#
loop_
_entity_poly.entity_id
_entity_poly.type
_entity_poly.pdbx_seq_one_letter_code
_entity_poly.pdbx_strand_id
1 'polypeptide(L)'
;PHLEKPLTSVPDPFGEYDSFAAHNNARLQTFLDSFEFDYEFVSATQRYQSGAFDATLLKVLENYQAVLDIILPTLGEERRQSYSPFLPICPDTGKVLMVAIEPVDAAAG
;
A
#
# COMPACT_ATOMS: atom_id res chain seq x y z
N PRO A 1 -5.11 -19.02 2.48
CA PRO A 1 -6.05 -18.09 3.15
C PRO A 1 -5.57 -16.63 3.34
N HIS A 2 -4.27 -16.33 3.18
CA HIS A 2 -3.70 -15.00 3.45
C HIS A 2 -3.18 -14.25 2.21
N LEU A 3 -3.27 -14.85 1.02
CA LEU A 3 -2.86 -14.19 -0.21
C LEU A 3 -3.69 -12.92 -0.45
N GLU A 4 -3.03 -11.92 -1.06
CA GLU A 4 -3.62 -10.63 -1.44
C GLU A 4 -4.05 -9.77 -0.25
N LYS A 5 -3.68 -10.11 0.99
CA LYS A 5 -3.94 -9.29 2.18
C LYS A 5 -2.73 -8.41 2.53
N PRO A 6 -2.93 -7.24 3.15
CA PRO A 6 -1.84 -6.48 3.74
C PRO A 6 -1.05 -7.36 4.70
N LEU A 7 0.29 -7.27 4.69
CA LEU A 7 1.14 -8.11 5.54
C LEU A 7 0.90 -7.85 7.05
N THR A 8 0.41 -6.67 7.41
CA THR A 8 -0.02 -6.34 8.78
C THR A 8 -1.32 -7.04 9.21
N SER A 9 -2.07 -7.63 8.27
CA SER A 9 -3.28 -8.42 8.53
C SER A 9 -3.04 -9.93 8.44
N VAL A 10 -1.82 -10.36 8.13
CA VAL A 10 -1.42 -11.77 8.08
C VAL A 10 -0.78 -12.10 9.43
N PRO A 11 -1.24 -13.16 10.14
CA PRO A 11 -0.65 -13.53 11.43
C PRO A 11 0.81 -13.95 11.29
N ASP A 12 1.61 -13.71 12.33
CA ASP A 12 2.98 -14.22 12.39
C ASP A 12 2.96 -15.77 12.42
N PRO A 13 3.60 -16.46 11.46
CA PRO A 13 3.68 -17.92 11.48
C PRO A 13 4.48 -18.48 12.66
N PHE A 14 5.29 -17.67 13.34
CA PHE A 14 6.09 -18.08 14.50
C PHE A 14 5.41 -17.75 15.84
N GLY A 15 4.35 -16.94 15.84
CA GLY A 15 3.59 -16.58 17.03
C GLY A 15 4.31 -15.66 18.01
N GLU A 16 5.36 -14.95 17.57
CA GLU A 16 6.14 -14.03 18.41
C GLU A 16 5.61 -12.60 18.35
N TYR A 17 5.00 -12.22 17.21
CA TYR A 17 4.42 -10.89 16.99
C TYR A 17 2.98 -10.97 16.48
N ASP A 18 2.27 -9.84 16.52
CA ASP A 18 0.86 -9.77 16.12
C ASP A 18 0.63 -10.07 14.62
N SER A 19 1.64 -9.83 13.78
CA SER A 19 1.53 -10.03 12.33
C SER A 19 2.87 -10.36 11.67
N PHE A 20 2.81 -10.93 10.46
CA PHE A 20 3.95 -11.19 9.60
C PHE A 20 4.76 -9.92 9.31
N ALA A 21 4.09 -8.78 9.11
CA ALA A 21 4.79 -7.50 8.97
C ALA A 21 5.49 -7.07 10.27
N ALA A 22 4.83 -7.19 11.42
CA ALA A 22 5.43 -6.83 12.71
C ALA A 22 6.69 -7.66 13.00
N HIS A 23 6.64 -8.97 12.75
CA HIS A 23 7.80 -9.85 12.87
C HIS A 23 8.97 -9.38 11.98
N ASN A 24 8.72 -9.14 10.70
CA ASN A 24 9.78 -8.71 9.78
C ASN A 24 10.34 -7.33 10.13
N ASN A 25 9.48 -6.39 10.54
CA ASN A 25 9.92 -5.06 10.97
C ASN A 25 10.75 -5.13 12.25
N ALA A 26 10.41 -5.98 13.22
CA ALA A 26 11.20 -6.16 14.44
C ALA A 26 12.59 -6.73 14.13
N ARG A 27 12.66 -7.69 13.20
CA ARG A 27 13.95 -8.21 12.71
C ARG A 27 14.81 -7.15 12.02
N LEU A 28 14.22 -6.31 11.18
CA LEU A 28 14.93 -5.21 10.52
C LEU A 28 15.43 -4.18 11.55
N GLN A 29 14.57 -3.77 12.48
CA GLN A 29 14.92 -2.82 13.55
C GLN A 29 16.07 -3.37 14.40
N THR A 30 15.95 -4.61 14.88
CA THR A 30 17.01 -5.27 15.68
C THR A 30 18.34 -5.33 14.92
N PHE A 31 18.28 -5.61 13.62
CA PHE A 31 19.47 -5.58 12.78
C PHE A 31 20.09 -4.18 12.72
N LEU A 32 19.30 -3.14 12.42
CA LEU A 32 19.79 -1.75 12.36
C LEU A 32 20.32 -1.26 13.72
N ASP A 33 19.63 -1.59 14.81
CA ASP A 33 20.03 -1.25 16.17
C ASP A 33 21.38 -1.87 16.53
N SER A 34 21.68 -3.09 16.02
CA SER A 34 22.97 -3.75 16.25
C SER A 34 24.17 -3.04 15.60
N PHE A 35 23.91 -2.17 14.63
CA PHE A 35 24.91 -1.28 14.01
C PHE A 35 24.81 0.16 14.52
N GLU A 36 23.95 0.42 15.51
CA GLU A 36 23.74 1.75 16.10
C GLU A 36 23.33 2.81 15.06
N PHE A 37 22.55 2.42 14.03
CA PHE A 37 21.99 3.37 13.07
C PHE A 37 20.99 4.31 13.76
N ASP A 38 21.05 5.59 13.43
CA ASP A 38 20.00 6.56 13.77
C ASP A 38 18.91 6.55 12.70
N TYR A 39 17.69 6.19 13.07
CA TYR A 39 16.55 6.12 12.15
C TYR A 39 15.22 6.31 12.88
N GLU A 40 14.21 6.75 12.12
CA GLU A 40 12.81 6.73 12.53
C GLU A 40 12.09 5.59 11.82
N PHE A 41 11.52 4.65 12.60
CA PHE A 41 10.63 3.65 12.02
C PHE A 41 9.27 4.27 11.68
N VAL A 42 8.86 4.17 10.42
CA VAL A 42 7.56 4.66 9.94
C VAL A 42 6.72 3.51 9.40
N SER A 43 5.56 3.26 10.03
CA SER A 43 4.60 2.27 9.57
C SER A 43 3.71 2.81 8.44
N ALA A 44 3.78 2.21 7.26
CA ALA A 44 2.88 2.54 6.15
C ALA A 44 1.40 2.34 6.53
N THR A 45 1.07 1.23 7.21
CA THR A 45 -0.30 0.94 7.67
C THR A 45 -0.82 2.05 8.58
N GLN A 46 0.00 2.54 9.51
CA GLN A 46 -0.40 3.65 10.39
C GLN A 46 -0.59 4.95 9.60
N ARG A 47 0.27 5.25 8.62
CA ARG A 47 0.15 6.47 7.80
C ARG A 47 -1.12 6.46 6.94
N TYR A 48 -1.49 5.31 6.37
CA TYR A 48 -2.76 5.16 5.68
C TYR A 48 -3.96 5.27 6.63
N GLN A 49 -3.93 4.59 7.79
CA GLN A 49 -5.07 4.58 8.73
C GLN A 49 -5.29 5.91 9.44
N SER A 50 -4.23 6.68 9.71
CA SER A 50 -4.31 7.99 10.34
C SER A 50 -4.70 9.12 9.38
N GLY A 51 -4.76 8.85 8.08
CA GLY A 51 -4.99 9.86 7.05
C GLY A 51 -3.77 10.74 6.77
N ALA A 52 -2.58 10.39 7.29
CA ALA A 52 -1.36 11.17 7.06
C ALA A 52 -0.96 11.26 5.57
N PHE A 53 -1.44 10.33 4.74
CA PHE A 53 -1.23 10.37 3.29
C PHE A 53 -2.37 11.00 2.50
N ASP A 54 -3.50 11.34 3.11
CA ASP A 54 -4.72 11.76 2.40
C ASP A 54 -4.49 12.96 1.48
N ALA A 55 -3.79 13.99 1.97
CA ALA A 55 -3.48 15.17 1.17
C ALA A 55 -2.64 14.84 -0.08
N THR A 56 -1.77 13.84 -0.01
CA THR A 56 -0.96 13.40 -1.15
C THR A 56 -1.77 12.49 -2.07
N LEU A 57 -2.61 11.60 -1.52
CA LEU A 57 -3.50 10.75 -2.30
C LEU A 57 -4.48 11.58 -3.13
N LEU A 58 -5.02 12.66 -2.56
CA LEU A 58 -5.87 13.62 -3.29
C LEU A 58 -5.12 14.28 -4.45
N LYS A 59 -3.86 14.68 -4.28
CA LYS A 59 -3.04 15.21 -5.38
C LYS A 59 -2.80 14.20 -6.49
N VAL A 60 -2.61 12.93 -6.14
CA VAL A 60 -2.50 11.85 -7.14
C VAL A 60 -3.81 11.70 -7.90
N LEU A 61 -4.95 11.81 -7.23
CA LEU A 61 -6.27 11.77 -7.85
C LEU A 61 -6.51 12.98 -8.78
N GLU A 62 -6.14 14.19 -8.35
CA GLU A 62 -6.19 15.42 -9.19
C GLU A 62 -5.34 15.30 -10.46
N ASN A 63 -4.25 14.52 -10.40
CA ASN A 63 -3.31 14.33 -11.51
C ASN A 63 -3.41 12.93 -12.12
N TYR A 64 -4.55 12.24 -11.95
CA TYR A 64 -4.69 10.82 -12.29
C TYR A 64 -4.26 10.50 -13.72
N GLN A 65 -4.77 11.26 -14.71
CA GLN A 65 -4.44 11.03 -16.11
C GLN A 65 -2.94 11.26 -16.40
N ALA A 66 -2.34 12.29 -15.81
CA ALA A 66 -0.91 12.55 -15.99
C ALA A 66 -0.06 11.41 -15.42
N VAL A 67 -0.46 10.82 -14.30
CA VAL A 67 0.19 9.62 -13.73
C VAL A 67 0.04 8.42 -14.68
N LEU A 68 -1.16 8.18 -15.22
CA LEU A 68 -1.40 7.12 -16.19
C LEU A 68 -0.53 7.28 -17.44
N ASP A 69 -0.48 8.48 -18.01
CA ASP A 69 0.29 8.77 -19.23
C ASP A 69 1.79 8.48 -19.06
N ILE A 70 2.31 8.69 -17.84
CA ILE A 70 3.71 8.39 -17.49
C ILE A 70 3.92 6.88 -17.30
N ILE A 71 3.01 6.20 -16.60
CA ILE A 71 3.24 4.81 -16.16
C ILE A 71 2.84 3.79 -17.23
N LEU A 72 1.73 3.97 -17.92
CA LEU A 72 1.21 2.98 -18.87
C LEU A 72 2.24 2.56 -19.95
N PRO A 73 3.05 3.45 -20.54
CA PRO A 73 4.07 3.07 -21.53
C PRO A 73 5.15 2.12 -20.96
N THR A 74 5.36 2.12 -19.64
CA THR A 74 6.37 1.30 -18.96
C THR A 74 5.87 -0.13 -18.65
N LEU A 75 4.57 -0.38 -18.79
CA LEU A 75 3.94 -1.64 -18.42
C LEU A 75 3.70 -2.55 -19.63
N GLY A 76 3.75 -3.87 -19.40
CA GLY A 76 3.31 -4.87 -20.37
C GLY A 76 1.79 -4.82 -20.62
N GLU A 77 1.34 -5.42 -21.73
CA GLU A 77 -0.04 -5.32 -22.22
C GLU A 77 -1.11 -5.70 -21.19
N GLU A 78 -0.94 -6.83 -20.51
CA GLU A 78 -1.87 -7.30 -19.48
C GLU A 78 -2.00 -6.31 -18.31
N ARG A 79 -0.87 -5.77 -17.84
CA ARG A 79 -0.85 -4.81 -16.73
C ARG A 79 -1.43 -3.46 -17.12
N ARG A 80 -1.26 -3.02 -18.37
CA ARG A 80 -1.85 -1.75 -18.85
C ARG A 80 -3.37 -1.74 -18.75
N GLN A 81 -4.03 -2.88 -18.94
CA GLN A 81 -5.50 -2.98 -18.89
C GLN A 81 -6.08 -2.90 -17.48
N SER A 82 -5.28 -3.21 -16.46
CA SER A 82 -5.72 -3.29 -15.06
C SER A 82 -5.00 -2.31 -14.15
N TYR A 83 -4.10 -1.48 -14.69
CA TYR A 83 -3.30 -0.57 -13.89
C TYR A 83 -4.18 0.50 -13.25
N SER A 84 -4.00 0.67 -11.95
CA SER A 84 -4.52 1.77 -11.18
C SER A 84 -3.40 2.24 -10.23
N PRO A 85 -3.20 3.56 -10.07
CA PRO A 85 -2.33 4.12 -9.02
C PRO A 85 -2.81 3.76 -7.61
N PHE A 86 -4.08 3.42 -7.46
CA PHE A 86 -4.70 3.04 -6.18
C PHE A 86 -5.11 1.58 -6.18
N LEU A 87 -4.79 0.86 -5.11
CA LEU A 87 -5.16 -0.54 -4.90
C LEU A 87 -6.01 -0.65 -3.62
N PRO A 88 -7.33 -0.47 -3.72
CA PRO A 88 -8.21 -0.44 -2.56
C PRO A 88 -8.31 -1.82 -1.89
N ILE A 89 -8.62 -1.81 -0.60
CA ILE A 89 -8.86 -3.03 0.17
C ILE A 89 -10.37 -3.31 0.17
N CYS A 90 -10.77 -4.51 -0.26
CA CYS A 90 -12.15 -4.97 -0.17
C CYS A 90 -12.57 -5.09 1.31
N PRO A 91 -13.65 -4.41 1.75
CA PRO A 91 -14.05 -4.41 3.15
C PRO A 91 -14.51 -5.80 3.64
N ASP A 92 -15.13 -6.60 2.76
CA ASP A 92 -15.69 -7.90 3.14
C ASP A 92 -14.62 -8.99 3.25
N THR A 93 -13.61 -8.94 2.36
CA THR A 93 -12.61 -10.02 2.25
C THR A 93 -11.24 -9.63 2.81
N GLY A 94 -10.99 -8.34 2.99
CA GLY A 94 -9.69 -7.79 3.37
C GLY A 94 -8.61 -7.91 2.29
N LYS A 95 -8.99 -8.25 1.05
CA LYS A 95 -8.07 -8.40 -0.08
C LYS A 95 -7.81 -7.07 -0.78
N VAL A 96 -6.58 -6.88 -1.22
CA VAL A 96 -6.18 -5.80 -2.11
C VAL A 96 -6.73 -6.07 -3.50
N LEU A 97 -7.45 -5.12 -4.06
CA LEU A 97 -8.06 -5.21 -5.38
C LEU A 97 -7.07 -4.72 -6.44
N MET A 98 -6.71 -5.60 -7.37
CA MET A 98 -5.84 -5.31 -8.51
C MET A 98 -6.69 -5.20 -9.79
N VAL A 99 -7.57 -4.22 -9.81
CA VAL A 99 -8.54 -3.99 -10.89
C VAL A 99 -8.40 -2.57 -11.44
N ALA A 100 -8.83 -2.36 -12.68
CA ALA A 100 -8.96 -1.01 -13.23
C ALA A 100 -9.95 -0.20 -12.38
N ILE A 101 -9.62 1.06 -12.14
CA ILE A 101 -10.45 2.01 -11.39
C ILE A 101 -10.75 3.20 -12.28
N GLU A 102 -12.03 3.54 -12.34
CA GLU A 102 -12.49 4.79 -12.94
C GLU A 102 -12.51 5.87 -11.85
N PRO A 103 -11.69 6.94 -11.98
CA PRO A 103 -11.75 8.05 -11.04
C PRO A 103 -13.04 8.84 -11.28
N VAL A 104 -13.75 9.17 -10.21
CA VAL A 104 -14.90 10.08 -10.24
C VAL A 104 -14.56 11.31 -9.43
N ASP A 105 -14.62 12.48 -10.07
CA ASP A 105 -14.53 13.76 -9.38
C ASP A 105 -15.94 14.18 -8.94
N ALA A 106 -16.24 13.98 -7.64
CA ALA A 106 -17.53 14.34 -7.07
C ALA A 106 -17.86 15.85 -7.15
N ALA A 107 -16.86 16.72 -7.36
CA ALA A 107 -17.09 18.15 -7.58
C ALA A 107 -17.44 18.47 -9.05
N ALA A 108 -17.05 17.62 -9.99
CA ALA A 108 -17.31 17.79 -11.42
C ALA A 108 -18.65 17.16 -11.89
N GLY A 109 -19.27 16.30 -11.07
CA GLY A 109 -20.58 15.69 -11.32
C GLY A 109 -20.50 14.20 -11.62
#